data_AF-A0A4U3A9Z6-F1
#
_entry.id   AF-A0A4U3A9Z6-F1
#
_cell.length_a   1.000
_cell.length_b   1.000
_cell.length_c   1.000
_cell.angle_alpha   90.00
_cell.angle_beta   90.00
_cell.angle_gamma   90.00
#
_symmetry.space_group_name_H-M   'P 1'
#
loop_
_entity.id
_entity.type
_entity.pdbx_description
1 polymer ?
#
loop_
_entity_poly.entity_id
_entity_poly.type
_entity_poly.pdbx_seq_one_letter_code
_entity_poly.pdbx_strand_id
1 'polypeptide(L)' 'MKLVVINGTPRKFGRTRVVAKYIADQFEGELYDLSVEELPLYNGEESQRELEAVKKLKAVVKTADGVVLCTP' A
#
# COMPACT_ATOMS: atom_id res chain seq x y z
N MET A 1 -17.73 -0.37 3.76
CA MET A 1 -16.52 -0.58 4.56
C MET A 1 -15.33 -0.45 3.63
N LYS A 2 -14.41 0.48 3.87
CA LYS A 2 -13.24 0.72 3.03
C LYS A 2 -12.09 -0.19 3.47
N LEU A 3 -11.97 -1.35 2.84
CA LEU A 3 -10.85 -2.27 3.07
C LEU A 3 -9.65 -1.84 2.21
N VAL A 4 -8.47 -1.75 2.82
CA VAL A 4 -7.21 -1.57 2.10
C VAL A 4 -6.37 -2.83 2.22
N VAL A 5 -5.85 -3.32 1.10
CA VAL A 5 -4.89 -4.44 1.07
C VAL A 5 -3.54 -3.91 0.64
N ILE A 6 -2.52 -4.07 1.48
CA ILE A 6 -1.17 -3.58 1.23
C ILE A 6 -0.28 -4.73 0.76
N ASN A 7 0.19 -4.66 -0.49
CA ASN A 7 1.26 -5.53 -0.98
C ASN A 7 2.62 -4.99 -0.52
N GLY A 8 3.24 -5.67 0.43
CA GLY A 8 4.52 -5.30 1.03
C GLY A 8 5.77 -5.70 0.24
N THR A 9 5.66 -6.49 -0.85
CA THR A 9 6.86 -6.82 -1.64
C THR A 9 7.20 -5.69 -2.62
N PRO A 10 8.48 -5.30 -2.75
CA PRO A 10 8.92 -4.35 -3.78
C PRO A 10 9.02 -5.00 -5.17
N ARG A 11 8.81 -6.31 -5.31
CA ARG A 11 8.97 -7.05 -6.57
C ARG A 11 7.64 -7.16 -7.33
N LYS A 12 7.61 -6.69 -8.58
CA LYS A 12 6.43 -6.75 -9.48
C LYS A 12 5.87 -8.17 -9.70
N PHE A 13 6.72 -9.20 -9.58
CA PHE A 13 6.37 -10.61 -9.76
C PHE A 13 6.48 -11.43 -8.47
N GLY A 14 6.47 -10.79 -7.29
CA GLY A 14 6.53 -11.50 -6.01
C GLY A 14 5.22 -12.21 -5.66
N ARG A 15 5.31 -13.35 -4.97
CA ARG A 15 4.13 -14.14 -4.54
C ARG A 15 3.20 -13.36 -3.59
N THR A 16 3.76 -12.48 -2.77
CA THR A 16 3.00 -11.56 -1.90
C THR A 16 2.03 -10.69 -2.70
N ARG A 17 2.45 -10.22 -3.88
CA ARG A 17 1.59 -9.42 -4.77
C ARG A 17 0.41 -10.21 -5.30
N VAL A 18 0.62 -11.49 -5.62
CA VAL A 18 -0.44 -12.39 -6.09
C VAL A 18 -1.52 -12.54 -5.02
N VAL A 19 -1.12 -12.80 -3.77
CA VAL A 19 -2.05 -12.96 -2.65
C VAL A 19 -2.74 -11.64 -2.31
N ALA A 20 -2.00 -10.54 -2.22
CA ALA A 20 -2.56 -9.21 -1.93
C ALA A 20 -3.59 -8.79 -2.99
N LYS A 21 -3.26 -8.98 -4.27
CA LYS A 21 -4.19 -8.70 -5.37
C LYS A 21 -5.44 -9.58 -5.29
N TYR A 22 -5.27 -10.88 -5.03
CA TYR A 22 -6.41 -11.78 -4.87
C TYR A 22 -7.35 -11.33 -3.75
N ILE A 23 -6.83 -10.97 -2.57
CA ILE A 23 -7.65 -10.50 -1.44
C ILE A 23 -8.37 -9.19 -1.82
N ALA A 24 -7.66 -8.24 -2.44
CA ALA A 24 -8.28 -6.99 -2.89
C ALA A 24 -9.43 -7.24 -3.87
N ASP A 25 -9.21 -8.10 -4.87
CA ASP A 25 -10.21 -8.43 -5.89
C ASP A 25 -11.41 -9.21 -5.30
N GLN A 26 -11.19 -10.13 -4.36
CA GLN A 26 -12.27 -10.95 -3.75
C GLN A 26 -13.16 -10.18 -2.77
N PHE A 27 -12.60 -9.20 -2.07
CA PHE A 27 -13.32 -8.43 -1.03
C PHE A 27 -13.62 -7.00 -1.47
N GLU A 28 -13.48 -6.69 -2.76
CA GLU A 28 -13.69 -5.35 -3.34
C GLU A 28 -12.89 -4.25 -2.59
N GLY A 29 -11.68 -4.60 -2.16
CA GLY A 29 -10.76 -3.73 -1.43
C GLY A 29 -9.84 -2.91 -2.33
N GLU A 30 -9.37 -1.78 -1.82
CA GLU A 30 -8.36 -0.94 -2.47
C GLU A 30 -6.97 -1.58 -2.31
N LEU A 31 -6.30 -1.92 -3.42
CA LEU A 31 -4.93 -2.44 -3.40
C LEU A 31 -3.92 -1.29 -3.37
N TYR A 32 -3.08 -1.25 -2.33
CA TYR A 32 -1.90 -0.39 -2.25
C TYR A 32 -0.62 -1.22 -2.48
N ASP A 33 0.12 -0.97 -3.57
CA ASP A 33 1.14 -1.90 -4.07
C ASP A 33 2.56 -1.30 -4.07
N LEU A 34 3.39 -1.70 -3.09
CA LEU A 34 4.78 -1.20 -2.97
C LEU A 34 5.71 -1.62 -4.11
N SER A 35 5.28 -2.50 -5.02
CA SER A 35 6.07 -2.86 -6.21
C SER A 35 5.91 -1.87 -7.38
N VAL A 36 4.96 -0.94 -7.27
CA VAL A 36 4.67 0.08 -8.28
C VAL A 36 4.62 1.50 -7.71
N GLU A 37 4.36 1.67 -6.40
CA GLU A 37 4.36 2.98 -5.76
C GLU A 37 5.77 3.59 -5.69
N GLU A 38 5.86 4.90 -5.93
CA GLU A 38 7.12 5.67 -5.88
C GLU A 38 7.36 6.26 -4.48
N LEU A 39 7.33 5.40 -3.46
CA LEU A 39 7.66 5.78 -2.09
C LEU A 39 9.20 5.85 -1.91
N PRO A 40 9.76 7.01 -1.53
CA PRO A 40 11.18 7.10 -1.24
C PRO A 40 11.51 6.37 0.07
N LEU A 41 12.80 6.06 0.25
CA LEU A 41 13.30 5.68 1.57
C LEU A 41 13.06 6.82 2.55
N TYR A 42 12.46 6.50 3.69
CA TYR A 42 12.22 7.48 4.74
C TYR A 42 13.54 8.06 5.26
N ASN A 43 13.62 9.38 5.37
CA ASN A 43 14.81 10.10 5.83
C ASN A 43 14.54 11.08 6.99
N GLY A 44 13.28 11.22 7.43
CA GLY A 44 12.90 12.09 8.55
C GLY A 44 12.72 13.57 8.20
N GLU A 45 13.05 13.98 6.98
CA GLU A 45 12.90 15.37 6.54
C GLU A 45 11.42 15.75 6.41
N GLU A 46 11.10 16.98 6.81
CA GLU A 46 9.74 17.52 6.70
C GLU A 46 9.26 17.56 5.24
N SER A 47 10.19 17.76 4.30
CA SER A 47 9.92 17.72 2.86
C SER A 47 9.29 16.40 2.40
N GLN A 48 9.58 15.27 3.05
CA GLN A 48 8.95 14.00 2.71
C GLN A 48 7.45 13.98 3.01
N ARG A 49 6.98 14.78 3.97
CA ARG A 49 5.54 14.88 4.29
C ARG A 49 4.75 15.54 3.17
N GLU A 50 5.41 16.34 2.35
CA GLU A 50 4.80 17.05 1.23
C GLU A 50 4.74 16.24 -0.06
N LEU A 51 5.44 15.10 -0.13
CA LEU A 51 5.43 14.21 -1.30
C LEU A 51 4.06 13.57 -1.50
N GLU A 52 3.56 13.60 -2.73
CA GLU A 52 2.27 13.03 -3.09
C GLU A 52 2.16 11.53 -2.77
N ALA A 53 3.22 10.74 -3.00
CA ALA A 53 3.26 9.33 -2.64
C ALA A 53 3.04 9.10 -1.12
N VAL A 54 3.62 9.97 -0.29
CA VAL A 54 3.49 9.91 1.17
C VAL A 54 2.11 10.38 1.63
N LYS A 55 1.58 11.45 1.04
CA LYS A 55 0.21 11.94 1.29
C LYS A 55 -0.82 10.89 0.93
N LYS A 56 -0.68 10.26 -0.24
CA LYS A 56 -1.54 9.16 -0.71
C LYS A 56 -1.54 8.00 0.28
N LEU A 57 -0.36 7.49 0.66
CA LEU A 57 -0.25 6.41 1.66
C LEU A 57 -0.99 6.75 2.95
N LYS A 58 -0.73 7.95 3.50
CA LYS A 58 -1.37 8.41 4.74
C LYS A 58 -2.88 8.50 4.60
N ALA A 59 -3.38 9.04 3.48
CA ALA A 59 -4.81 9.18 3.23
C ALA A 59 -5.50 7.82 3.09
N VAL A 60 -4.91 6.90 2.32
CA VAL A 60 -5.44 5.55 2.11
C VAL A 60 -5.56 4.80 3.43
N VAL A 61 -4.49 4.78 4.25
CA VAL A 61 -4.51 4.08 5.54
C VAL A 61 -5.43 4.77 6.55
N LYS A 62 -5.43 6.10 6.63
CA LYS A 62 -6.26 6.85 7.60
C LYS A 62 -7.76 6.73 7.32
N THR A 63 -8.15 6.57 6.07
CA THR A 63 -9.57 6.46 5.66
C THR A 63 -10.06 5.03 5.59
N ALA A 64 -9.18 4.04 5.79
CA ALA A 64 -9.54 2.63 5.78
C ALA A 64 -10.29 2.24 7.06
N ASP A 65 -11.37 1.48 6.91
CA ASP A 65 -12.05 0.84 8.03
C ASP A 65 -11.33 -0.46 8.46
N GLY A 66 -10.52 -1.03 7.57
CA GLY A 66 -9.73 -2.23 7.82
C GLY A 66 -8.52 -2.34 6.89
N VAL A 67 -7.45 -2.97 7.39
CA VAL A 67 -6.20 -3.15 6.65
C VAL A 67 -5.79 -4.62 6.65
N VAL A 68 -5.50 -5.15 5.46
CA VAL A 68 -4.80 -6.42 5.29
C VAL A 68 -3.37 -6.12 4.86
N LEU A 69 -2.40 -6.50 5.69
CA LEU A 69 -0.98 -6.28 5.43
C LEU A 69 -0.31 -7.59 5.00
N CYS A 70 0.12 -7.67 3.74
CA CYS A 70 0.83 -8.83 3.21
C CYS A 70 2.33 -8.53 3.11
N THR A 71 3.18 -9.23 3.88
CA THR A 71 4.64 -9.09 3.80
C THR A 71 5.29 -10.43 3.39
N PRO A 72 6.31 -10.43 2.51
CA PRO A 72 7.19 -11.59 2.34
C PRO A 72 8.03 -11.86 3.59
#